data_AF-A0A1Y4T0K2-F1
#
_entry.id   AF-A0A1Y4T0K2-F1
#
_cell.length_a   1.000
_cell.length_b   1.000
_cell.length_c   1.000
_cell.angle_alpha   90.00
_cell.angle_beta   90.00
_cell.angle_gamma   90.00
#
_symmetry.space_group_name_H-M   'P 1'
#
loop_
_entity.id
_entity.type
_entity.pdbx_description
1 polymer ?
#
loop_
_entity_poly.entity_id
_entity_poly.type
_entity_poly.pdbx_seq_one_letter_code
_entity_poly.pdbx_strand_id
1 'polypeptide(L)' 'MVVIGPKEKELFEKLLPTMDIRIQDIYMHTKEGNYQKWLMIDVEDKNQVYEDLKTILHIRADRKIK' A
#
# COMPACT_ATOMS: atom_id res chain seq x y z
N MET A 1 -5.19 -8.00 -2.15
CA MET A 1 -3.80 -7.92 -2.66
C MET A 1 -3.59 -6.57 -3.33
N VAL A 2 -2.54 -5.85 -2.91
CA VAL A 2 -2.13 -4.57 -3.50
C VAL A 2 -0.72 -4.73 -4.05
N VAL A 3 -0.46 -4.18 -5.24
CA VAL A 3 0.89 -4.13 -5.80
C VAL A 3 1.44 -2.72 -5.66
N ILE A 4 2.63 -2.58 -5.09
CA ILE A 4 3.37 -1.31 -5.06
C ILE A 4 4.50 -1.41 -6.07
N GLY A 5 4.37 -0.69 -7.18
CA GLY A 5 5.40 -0.64 -8.22
C GLY A 5 6.31 0.57 -8.12
N PRO A 6 7.35 0.64 -8.98
CA PRO A 6 8.39 1.68 -8.90
C PRO A 6 7.83 3.12 -8.94
N LYS A 7 6.73 3.31 -9.67
CA LYS A 7 6.10 4.63 -9.83
C LYS A 7 5.31 5.08 -8.59
N GLU A 8 4.79 4.14 -7.82
CA GLU A 8 3.98 4.41 -6.62
C GLU A 8 4.85 4.39 -5.35
N LYS A 9 6.00 3.69 -5.41
CA LYS A 9 6.87 3.41 -4.27
C LYS A 9 7.28 4.65 -3.49
N GLU A 10 7.73 5.70 -4.16
CA GLU A 10 8.20 6.91 -3.48
C GLU A 10 7.07 7.60 -2.68
N LEU A 11 5.89 7.76 -3.27
CA LEU A 11 4.74 8.36 -2.59
C LEU A 11 4.22 7.45 -1.48
N PHE A 12 4.18 6.15 -1.72
CA PHE A 12 3.76 5.16 -0.74
C PHE A 12 4.70 5.15 0.49
N GLU A 13 6.01 5.14 0.28
CA GLU A 13 7.01 5.13 1.37
C GLU A 13 6.99 6.44 2.19
N LYS A 14 6.62 7.58 1.58
CA LYS A 14 6.39 8.84 2.32
C LYS A 14 5.18 8.77 3.25
N LEU A 15 4.12 8.07 2.84
CA LEU A 15 2.87 7.93 3.60
C LEU A 15 2.89 6.74 4.57
N LEU A 16 3.79 5.78 4.37
CA LEU A 16 3.87 4.57 5.17
C LEU A 16 3.95 4.81 6.69
N PRO A 17 4.72 5.81 7.21
CA PRO A 17 4.80 6.05 8.65
C PRO A 17 3.48 6.51 9.29
N THR A 18 2.52 6.99 8.49
CA THR A 18 1.20 7.44 8.99
C THR A 18 0.13 6.36 8.90
N MET A 19 0.43 5.21 8.31
CA MET A 19 -0.50 4.09 8.16
C MET A 19 -0.53 3.21 9.43
N ASP A 20 -1.56 2.37 9.58
CA ASP A 20 -1.67 1.34 10.60
C ASP A 20 -0.41 0.47 10.65
N ILE A 21 0.01 0.13 11.86
CA ILE A 21 1.23 -0.66 12.11
C ILE A 21 1.23 -1.98 11.31
N ARG A 22 0.06 -2.58 11.09
CA ARG A 22 -0.07 -3.80 10.29
C ARG A 22 0.35 -3.59 8.85
N ILE A 23 0.03 -2.44 8.24
CA ILE A 23 0.43 -2.13 6.86
C ILE A 23 1.94 -1.88 6.80
N GLN A 24 2.49 -1.19 7.80
CA GLN A 24 3.94 -1.00 7.94
C GLN A 24 4.65 -2.34 8.02
N ASP A 25 4.20 -3.24 8.89
CA ASP A 25 4.76 -4.57 9.08
C ASP A 25 4.67 -5.40 7.81
N ILE A 26 3.51 -5.44 7.15
CA ILE A 26 3.33 -6.15 5.88
C ILE A 26 4.30 -5.62 4.84
N TYR A 27 4.45 -4.30 4.71
CA TYR A 27 5.39 -3.70 3.75
C TYR A 27 6.84 -4.07 4.05
N MET A 28 7.26 -4.01 5.30
CA MET A 28 8.64 -4.29 5.72
C MET A 28 9.01 -5.76 5.52
N HIS A 29 8.08 -6.68 5.79
CA HIS A 29 8.31 -8.12 5.64
C HIS A 29 8.04 -8.65 4.22
N THR A 30 7.37 -7.86 3.37
CA THR A 30 7.17 -8.22 1.96
C THR A 30 8.45 -8.00 1.16
N LYS A 31 8.99 -9.09 0.60
CA LYS A 31 10.13 -9.05 -0.32
C LYS A 31 9.73 -8.38 -1.64
N GLU A 32 10.68 -7.65 -2.21
CA GLU A 32 10.53 -7.10 -3.55
C GLU A 32 10.84 -8.16 -4.61
N GLY A 33 10.04 -8.20 -5.68
CA GLY A 33 10.27 -9.00 -6.88
C GLY A 33 9.85 -8.22 -8.12
N ASN A 34 10.63 -8.28 -9.21
CA ASN A 34 10.37 -7.49 -10.43
C ASN A 34 10.15 -5.98 -10.14
N TYR A 35 10.93 -5.42 -9.22
CA TYR A 35 10.84 -4.04 -8.75
C TYR A 35 9.48 -3.67 -8.12
N GLN A 36 8.74 -4.67 -7.64
CA GLN A 36 7.41 -4.53 -7.07
C GLN A 36 7.29 -5.26 -5.75
N LYS A 37 6.41 -4.76 -4.87
CA LYS A 37 5.99 -5.48 -3.65
C LYS A 37 4.51 -5.85 -3.76
N TRP A 38 4.20 -7.13 -3.52
CA TRP A 38 2.83 -7.66 -3.51
C TRP A 38 2.35 -7.80 -2.08
N LEU A 39 1.64 -6.78 -1.60
CA LEU A 39 1.14 -6.72 -0.23
C LEU A 39 -0.14 -7.54 -0.11
N MET A 40 -0.06 -8.60 0.70
CA MET A 40 -1.21 -9.39 1.12
C MET A 40 -1.79 -8.75 2.38
N ILE A 41 -2.63 -7.73 2.17
CA ILE A 41 -3.36 -7.05 3.24
C ILE A 41 -4.65 -7.81 3.49
N ASP A 42 -4.78 -8.35 4.70
CA ASP A 42 -6.04 -8.91 5.17
C ASP A 42 -6.94 -7.78 5.68
N VAL A 43 -8.21 -7.81 5.26
CA VAL A 43 -9.17 -6.74 5.56
C VAL A 43 -10.28 -7.35 6.39
N GLU A 44 -10.04 -7.40 7.70
CA GLU A 44 -11.09 -7.66 8.68
C GLU A 44 -11.73 -6.31 9.07
N ASP A 45 -13.06 -6.28 9.19
CA ASP A 45 -13.96 -5.11 9.09
C ASP A 45 -13.52 -3.76 9.73
N LYS A 46 -13.90 -2.67 9.03
CA LYS A 46 -14.01 -1.23 9.44
C LYS A 46 -13.01 -0.71 10.48
N ASN A 47 -11.72 -0.98 10.28
CA ASN A 47 -10.64 -0.46 11.12
C ASN A 47 -9.73 0.48 10.31
N GLN A 48 -8.68 1.01 10.94
CA GLN A 48 -7.72 1.91 10.29
C GLN A 48 -7.10 1.30 9.01
N VAL A 49 -6.93 -0.03 8.95
CA VAL A 49 -6.46 -0.73 7.74
C VAL A 49 -7.42 -0.53 6.56
N TYR A 50 -8.73 -0.46 6.79
CA TYR A 50 -9.70 -0.17 5.73
C TYR A 50 -9.56 1.27 5.19
N GLU A 51 -9.32 2.24 6.08
CA GLU A 51 -9.09 3.64 5.68
C GLU A 51 -7.77 3.78 4.90
N ASP A 52 -6.71 3.17 5.39
CA ASP A 52 -5.41 3.19 4.71
C ASP A 52 -5.47 2.48 3.35
N LEU A 53 -6.23 1.39 3.23
CA LEU A 53 -6.44 0.73 1.94
C LEU A 53 -7.10 1.66 0.91
N LYS A 54 -8.02 2.53 1.33
CA LYS A 54 -8.60 3.55 0.43
C LYS A 54 -7.55 4.54 -0.05
N THR A 55 -6.64 4.99 0.82
CA THR A 55 -5.50 5.85 0.45
C THR A 55 -4.60 5.15 -0.56
N ILE A 56 -4.27 3.88 -0.31
CA ILE A 56 -3.45 3.04 -1.20
C ILE A 56 -4.12 2.89 -2.59
N LEU A 57 -5.43 2.68 -2.62
CA LEU A 57 -6.18 2.59 -3.87
C LEU A 57 -6.20 3.93 -4.63
N HIS A 58 -6.27 5.08 -3.95
CA HIS A 58 -6.17 6.39 -4.59
C HIS A 58 -4.81 6.62 -5.23
N ILE A 59 -3.70 6.29 -4.54
CA ILE A 59 -2.34 6.37 -5.11
C ILE A 59 -2.25 5.58 -6.42
N ARG A 60 -2.96 4.44 -6.50
CA ARG A 60 -3.02 3.61 -7.71
C ARG A 60 -4.00 4.13 -8.76
N ALA A 61 -5.10 4.76 -8.34
CA ALA A 61 -6.21 5.20 -9.19
C ALA A 61 -5.99 6.58 -9.82
N ASP A 62 -5.18 7.46 -9.22
CA ASP A 62 -4.73 8.75 -9.81
C ASP A 62 -3.95 8.56 -11.13
N ARG A 63 -3.72 7.31 -11.52
CA ARG A 63 -3.22 6.89 -12.83
C ARG A 63 -4.28 6.81 -13.93
N LYS A 64 -5.59 6.80 -13.63
CA LYS A 64 -6.67 6.62 -14.63
C LYS A 64 -7.22 7.91 -15.22
N ILE A 65 -6.83 9.08 -14.71
CA ILE A 65 -7.19 10.37 -15.32
C ILE A 65 -5.94 10.94 -16.00
N LYS A 66 -5.63 10.42 -17.19
CA LYS A 66 -4.77 11.09 -18.17
C LYS A 66 -5.12 10.63 -19.57
#